data_AF-A0A4R3Z5H3-F1
#
_entry.id   AF-A0A4R3Z5H3-F1
#
_cell.length_a   1.000
_cell.length_b   1.000
_cell.length_c   1.000
_cell.angle_alpha   90.00
_cell.angle_beta   90.00
_cell.angle_gamma   90.00
#
_symmetry.space_group_name_H-M   'P 1'
#
loop_
_entity.id
_entity.type
_entity.pdbx_description
1 polymer ?
#
loop_
_entity_poly.entity_id
_entity_poly.type
_entity_poly.pdbx_seq_one_letter_code
_entity_poly.pdbx_strand_id
1 'polypeptide(L)'
;MIRKFYHLLDYRLVVLLIGMLLASPILCGKNTYTICLIYSHYLTVYMNNIFLLMTYQLAYRFNSLHAFMLLRIGEKKYYQMTYFSLILLGLLYTFMIYISYYFFFGAIEIQSLYITVIYMLLNIIVVCIENTIIYLQIGQKKNFLYLALPIFINFLFHILFSQLF
;
A
#
# COMPACT_ATOMS: atom_id res chain seq x y z
N MET A 1 -24.45 12.76 -6.84
CA MET A 1 -23.12 12.76 -7.50
C MET A 1 -21.98 12.78 -6.49
N ILE A 2 -21.99 13.68 -5.50
CA ILE A 2 -21.01 13.71 -4.39
C ILE A 2 -21.07 12.43 -3.52
N ARG A 3 -22.25 11.85 -3.31
CA ARG A 3 -22.41 10.54 -2.63
C ARG A 3 -21.67 9.37 -3.30
N LYS A 4 -21.44 9.39 -4.62
CA LYS A 4 -20.61 8.36 -5.30
C LYS A 4 -19.12 8.58 -5.07
N PHE A 5 -18.69 9.83 -4.89
CA PHE A 5 -17.32 10.17 -4.51
C PHE A 5 -16.97 9.69 -3.10
N TYR A 6 -17.90 9.82 -2.15
CA TYR A 6 -17.74 9.24 -0.80
C TYR A 6 -17.62 7.70 -0.79
N HIS A 7 -18.06 7.04 -1.86
CA HIS A 7 -17.90 5.60 -2.07
C HIS A 7 -16.71 5.23 -2.96
N LEU A 8 -15.78 6.15 -3.23
CA LEU A 8 -14.56 5.82 -4.00
C LEU A 8 -13.67 4.84 -3.24
N LEU A 9 -13.62 4.96 -1.92
CA LEU A 9 -12.76 4.14 -1.07
C LEU A 9 -13.64 3.17 -0.27
N ASP A 10 -13.27 1.89 -0.25
CA ASP A 10 -14.08 0.88 0.45
C ASP A 10 -13.84 0.97 1.96
N TYR A 11 -14.79 1.58 2.67
CA TYR A 11 -14.69 1.82 4.11
C TYR A 11 -14.42 0.54 4.90
N ARG A 12 -14.87 -0.62 4.40
CA ARG A 12 -14.63 -1.92 5.07
C ARG A 12 -13.15 -2.26 5.08
N LEU A 13 -12.45 -2.03 3.97
CA LEU A 13 -11.02 -2.28 3.86
C LEU A 13 -10.21 -1.26 4.68
N VAL A 14 -10.66 0.00 4.75
CA VAL A 14 -10.02 1.01 5.61
C VAL A 14 -10.14 0.64 7.08
N VAL A 15 -11.34 0.29 7.52
CA VAL A 15 -11.58 -0.14 8.91
C VAL A 15 -10.74 -1.38 9.23
N LEU A 16 -10.63 -2.31 8.28
CA LEU A 16 -9.79 -3.50 8.44
C LEU A 16 -8.29 -3.14 8.54
N LEU A 17 -7.78 -2.22 7.71
CA LEU A 17 -6.41 -1.72 7.80
C LEU A 17 -6.13 -1.04 9.15
N ILE A 18 -7.04 -0.18 9.62
CA ILE A 18 -6.93 0.47 10.92
C ILE A 18 -6.97 -0.58 12.04
N GLY A 19 -7.88 -1.54 11.97
CA GLY A 19 -8.00 -2.62 12.95
C GLY A 19 -6.73 -3.47 13.03
N MET A 20 -6.14 -3.81 11.88
CA MET A 20 -4.86 -4.53 11.83
C MET A 20 -3.69 -3.70 12.36
N LEU A 21 -3.65 -2.40 12.06
CA LEU A 21 -2.64 -1.49 12.57
C LEU A 21 -2.71 -1.38 14.10
N LEU A 22 -3.91 -1.30 14.68
CA LEU A 22 -4.11 -1.28 16.13
C LEU A 22 -3.87 -2.64 16.80
N ALA A 23 -4.12 -3.75 16.09
CA ALA A 23 -3.79 -5.09 16.56
C ALA A 23 -2.28 -5.39 16.53
N SER A 24 -1.50 -4.62 15.75
CA SER A 24 -0.06 -4.82 15.59
C SER A 24 0.75 -4.87 16.90
N PRO A 25 0.62 -3.92 17.86
CA PRO A 25 1.33 -4.02 19.14
C PRO A 25 0.95 -5.26 19.95
N ILE A 26 -0.30 -5.70 19.88
CA ILE A 26 -0.79 -6.86 20.64
C ILE A 26 -0.20 -8.15 20.07
N LEU A 27 -0.16 -8.28 18.75
CA LEU A 27 0.32 -9.47 18.05
C LEU A 27 1.84 -9.57 18.06
N CYS A 28 2.54 -8.44 17.99
CA CYS A 28 4.01 -8.41 18.00
C CYS A 28 4.61 -8.39 19.41
N GLY A 29 3.84 -8.11 20.46
CA GLY A 29 4.33 -8.11 21.85
C GLY A 29 5.45 -7.09 22.10
N LYS A 30 6.41 -7.43 22.98
CA LYS A 30 7.56 -6.57 23.35
C LYS A 30 8.71 -6.63 22.32
N ASN A 31 8.39 -6.79 21.05
CA ASN A 31 9.39 -6.82 19.99
C ASN A 31 9.81 -5.39 19.60
N THR A 32 11.01 -5.26 19.02
CA THR A 32 11.55 -3.98 18.59
C THR A 32 10.91 -3.53 17.28
N TYR A 33 10.96 -2.23 16.99
CA TYR A 33 10.47 -1.65 15.73
C TYR A 33 10.92 -2.46 14.51
N THR A 34 12.19 -2.86 14.49
CA THR A 34 12.86 -3.49 13.36
C THR A 34 12.40 -4.93 13.16
N ILE A 35 12.24 -5.67 14.27
CA ILE A 35 11.64 -7.01 14.28
C ILE A 35 10.20 -6.94 13.77
N CYS A 36 9.41 -5.99 14.23
CA CYS A 36 8.02 -5.84 13.82
C CYS A 36 7.87 -5.43 12.34
N LEU A 37 8.77 -4.60 11.83
CA LEU A 37 8.67 -4.09 10.46
C LEU A 37 9.15 -5.13 9.44
N ILE A 38 10.27 -5.80 9.73
CA ILE A 38 11.00 -6.65 8.78
C ILE A 38 10.67 -8.13 8.97
N TYR A 39 10.79 -8.62 10.21
CA TYR A 39 10.87 -10.05 10.50
C TYR A 39 9.53 -10.65 10.94
N SER A 40 8.61 -9.85 11.48
CA SER A 40 7.22 -10.30 11.67
C SER A 40 6.48 -10.25 10.34
N HIS A 41 6.89 -11.14 9.44
CA HIS A 41 6.36 -11.36 8.10
C HIS A 41 4.84 -11.32 8.02
N TYR A 42 4.15 -11.76 9.06
CA TYR A 42 2.70 -11.82 9.05
C TYR A 42 2.09 -10.42 8.87
N LEU A 43 2.38 -9.47 9.74
CA LEU A 43 1.51 -8.30 9.84
C LEU A 43 1.72 -7.27 8.71
N THR A 44 2.97 -6.96 8.36
CA THR A 44 3.28 -6.01 7.29
C THR A 44 2.92 -6.58 5.91
N VAL A 45 3.14 -7.87 5.65
CA VAL A 45 2.71 -8.53 4.40
C VAL A 45 1.19 -8.52 4.26
N TYR A 46 0.44 -8.88 5.31
CA TYR A 46 -1.03 -8.88 5.23
C TYR A 46 -1.58 -7.48 5.04
N MET A 47 -1.08 -6.49 5.79
CA MET A 47 -1.49 -5.10 5.62
C MET A 47 -1.22 -4.60 4.21
N ASN A 48 -0.03 -4.89 3.66
CA ASN A 48 0.32 -4.53 2.28
C ASN A 48 -0.66 -5.18 1.28
N ASN A 49 -0.98 -6.47 1.43
CA ASN A 49 -1.91 -7.15 0.54
C ASN A 49 -3.34 -6.58 0.60
N ILE A 50 -3.81 -6.18 1.79
CA ILE A 50 -5.11 -5.53 1.95
C ILE A 50 -5.10 -4.13 1.34
N PHE A 51 -3.99 -3.39 1.51
CA PHE A 51 -3.78 -2.12 0.85
C PHE A 51 -3.81 -2.26 -0.68
N LEU A 52 -3.12 -3.26 -1.24
CA LEU A 52 -3.14 -3.56 -2.68
C LEU A 52 -4.54 -3.92 -3.19
N LEU A 53 -5.32 -4.66 -2.40
CA LEU A 53 -6.72 -4.93 -2.73
C LEU A 53 -7.55 -3.64 -2.76
N MET A 54 -7.32 -2.74 -1.79
CA MET A 54 -8.00 -1.46 -1.71
C MET A 54 -7.66 -0.55 -2.91
N THR A 55 -6.38 -0.44 -3.28
CA THR A 55 -5.94 0.35 -4.43
C THR A 55 -6.45 -0.23 -5.74
N TYR A 56 -6.48 -1.56 -5.87
CA TYR A 56 -7.10 -2.25 -7.01
C TYR A 56 -8.59 -1.95 -7.17
N GLN A 57 -9.35 -1.98 -6.07
CA GLN A 57 -10.77 -1.62 -6.09
C GLN A 57 -10.99 -0.13 -6.41
N LEU A 58 -10.13 0.74 -5.91
CA LEU A 58 -10.15 2.17 -6.22
C LEU A 58 -9.86 2.41 -7.72
N ALA A 59 -8.85 1.75 -8.28
CA ALA A 59 -8.52 1.83 -9.71
C ALA A 59 -9.70 1.37 -10.58
N TYR A 60 -10.40 0.30 -10.18
CA TYR A 60 -11.63 -0.13 -10.86
C TYR A 60 -12.74 0.92 -10.81
N ARG A 61 -12.90 1.61 -9.67
CA ARG A 61 -13.88 2.71 -9.53
C ARG A 61 -13.51 3.90 -10.39
N PHE A 62 -12.23 4.26 -10.50
CA PHE A 62 -11.77 5.26 -11.48
C PHE A 62 -12.14 4.84 -12.91
N ASN A 63 -11.95 3.57 -13.26
CA ASN A 63 -12.32 3.08 -14.58
C ASN A 63 -13.83 3.24 -14.88
N SER A 64 -14.69 3.08 -13.87
CA SER A 64 -16.14 3.32 -14.03
C SER A 64 -16.50 4.80 -14.30
N LEU A 65 -15.66 5.72 -13.83
CA LEU A 65 -15.82 7.17 -14.03
C LEU A 65 -15.05 7.67 -15.27
N HIS A 66 -14.28 6.80 -15.92
CA HIS A 66 -13.34 7.14 -16.97
C HIS A 66 -13.99 7.91 -18.12
N ALA A 67 -15.05 7.36 -18.72
CA ALA A 67 -15.73 7.98 -19.87
C ALA A 67 -16.24 9.40 -19.57
N PHE A 68 -16.74 9.63 -18.35
CA PHE A 68 -17.23 10.95 -17.94
C PHE A 68 -16.10 11.94 -17.64
N MET A 69 -15.04 11.48 -17.00
CA MET A 69 -13.90 12.33 -16.63
C MET A 69 -13.07 12.71 -17.86
N LEU A 70 -12.94 11.81 -18.83
CA LEU A 70 -12.30 12.08 -20.13
C LEU A 70 -12.97 13.25 -20.86
N LEU A 71 -14.30 13.26 -20.94
CA LEU A 71 -15.06 14.31 -21.62
C LEU A 71 -14.90 15.69 -20.97
N ARG A 72 -14.59 15.77 -19.67
CA ARG A 72 -14.51 17.04 -18.93
C ARG A 72 -13.10 17.60 -18.78
N ILE A 73 -12.12 16.73 -18.52
CA ILE A 73 -10.77 17.14 -18.12
C ILE A 73 -9.75 16.91 -19.26
N GLY A 74 -10.08 16.00 -20.19
CA GLY A 74 -9.19 15.54 -21.23
C GLY A 74 -8.33 14.36 -20.80
N GLU A 75 -7.93 13.55 -21.79
CA GLU A 75 -7.30 12.25 -21.59
C GLU A 75 -5.97 12.30 -20.83
N LYS A 76 -5.01 13.11 -21.31
CA LYS A 76 -3.67 13.21 -20.72
C LYS A 76 -3.73 13.62 -19.24
N LYS A 77 -4.57 14.61 -18.92
CA LYS A 77 -4.71 15.12 -17.54
C LYS A 77 -5.37 14.09 -16.62
N TYR A 78 -6.35 13.34 -17.11
CA TYR A 78 -7.01 12.29 -16.32
C TYR A 78 -6.04 11.17 -15.92
N TYR A 79 -5.25 10.66 -16.88
CA TYR A 79 -4.25 9.63 -16.61
C TYR A 79 -3.16 10.11 -15.66
N GLN A 80 -2.66 11.34 -15.83
CA GLN A 80 -1.70 11.92 -14.90
C GLN A 80 -2.28 12.06 -13.48
N MET A 81 -3.48 12.63 -13.33
CA MET A 81 -4.10 12.81 -12.01
C MET A 81 -4.37 11.49 -11.30
N THR A 82 -4.86 10.48 -12.03
CA THR A 82 -5.12 9.15 -11.45
C THR A 82 -3.82 8.46 -11.02
N TYR A 83 -2.77 8.53 -11.84
CA TYR A 83 -1.43 8.02 -11.48
C TYR A 83 -0.90 8.69 -10.20
N PHE A 84 -0.87 10.03 -10.17
CA PHE A 84 -0.41 10.76 -8.98
C PHE A 84 -1.26 10.44 -7.75
N SER A 85 -2.58 10.27 -7.89
CA SER A 85 -3.44 9.93 -6.76
C SER A 85 -3.13 8.55 -6.16
N LEU A 86 -2.84 7.55 -7.01
CA LEU A 86 -2.51 6.20 -6.55
C LEU A 86 -1.13 6.15 -5.88
N ILE A 87 -0.14 6.84 -6.46
CA ILE A 87 1.20 6.94 -5.87
C ILE A 87 1.14 7.69 -4.53
N LEU A 88 0.44 8.82 -4.46
CA LEU A 88 0.29 9.57 -3.22
C LEU A 88 -0.38 8.74 -2.13
N LEU A 89 -1.40 7.97 -2.48
CA LEU A 89 -2.07 7.05 -1.56
C LEU A 89 -1.12 5.96 -1.04
N GLY A 90 -0.28 5.40 -1.91
CA GLY A 90 0.79 4.46 -1.53
C GLY A 90 1.80 5.05 -0.56
N LEU A 91 2.30 6.25 -0.86
CA LEU A 91 3.23 6.96 0.01
C LEU A 91 2.60 7.26 1.38
N LEU A 92 1.38 7.79 1.40
CA LEU A 92 0.64 8.05 2.65
C LEU A 92 0.49 6.79 3.48
N TYR A 93 0.13 5.66 2.86
CA TYR A 93 0.04 4.38 3.53
C TYR A 93 1.37 3.97 4.19
N THR A 94 2.48 4.03 3.45
CA THR A 94 3.81 3.66 3.99
C THR A 94 4.24 4.57 5.14
N PHE A 95 4.05 5.89 5.02
CA PHE A 95 4.37 6.83 6.10
C PHE A 95 3.52 6.60 7.35
N MET A 96 2.23 6.31 7.19
CA MET A 96 1.35 6.00 8.32
C MET A 96 1.81 4.76 9.08
N ILE A 97 2.28 3.72 8.37
CA ILE A 97 2.89 2.54 9.01
C ILE A 97 4.15 2.94 9.77
N TYR A 98 5.06 3.67 9.14
CA TYR A 98 6.33 4.01 9.80
C TYR A 98 6.15 4.87 11.04
N ILE A 99 5.25 5.85 10.98
CA ILE A 99 4.90 6.72 12.11
C ILE A 99 4.19 5.92 13.20
N SER A 100 3.21 5.09 12.85
CA SER A 100 2.48 4.29 13.85
C SER A 100 3.37 3.28 14.56
N TYR A 101 4.28 2.63 13.83
CA TYR A 101 5.23 1.69 14.43
C TYR A 101 6.20 2.39 15.37
N TYR A 102 6.59 3.64 15.08
CA TYR A 102 7.40 4.44 15.99
C TYR A 102 6.64 4.76 17.29
N PHE A 103 5.34 5.06 17.19
CA PHE A 103 4.49 5.27 18.36
C PHE A 103 4.27 3.99 19.20
N PHE A 104 4.14 2.82 18.56
CA PHE A 104 3.87 1.56 19.27
C PHE A 104 5.11 0.88 19.86
N PHE A 105 6.24 0.88 19.12
CA PHE A 105 7.44 0.12 19.49
C PHE A 105 8.63 1.00 19.89
N GLY A 106 8.48 2.33 19.81
CA GLY A 106 9.52 3.29 20.19
C GLY A 106 10.59 3.49 19.11
N ALA A 107 11.73 4.03 19.53
CA ALA A 107 12.83 4.37 18.64
C ALA A 107 13.52 3.12 18.07
N ILE A 108 14.06 3.27 16.87
CA ILE A 108 14.87 2.24 16.21
C ILE A 108 16.19 2.08 16.99
N GLU A 109 16.53 0.85 17.34
CA GLU A 109 17.81 0.56 18.00
C GLU A 109 18.99 0.89 17.08
N ILE A 110 20.03 1.49 17.63
CA ILE A 110 21.20 1.96 16.87
C ILE A 110 21.85 0.81 16.06
N GLN A 111 21.89 -0.39 16.63
CA GLN A 111 22.49 -1.57 16.00
C GLN A 111 21.73 -2.03 14.73
N SER A 112 20.41 -1.80 14.67
CA SER A 112 19.55 -2.23 13.57
C SER A 112 19.10 -1.07 12.67
N LEU A 113 19.54 0.15 12.94
CA LEU A 113 19.14 1.37 12.23
C LEU A 113 19.48 1.31 10.74
N TYR A 114 20.68 0.87 10.38
CA TYR A 114 21.11 0.78 8.99
C TYR A 114 20.20 -0.14 8.15
N ILE A 115 19.97 -1.36 8.64
CA ILE A 115 19.12 -2.36 7.96
C ILE A 115 17.69 -1.84 7.83
N THR A 116 17.18 -1.20 8.87
CA THR A 116 15.80 -0.69 8.92
C THR A 116 15.57 0.44 7.93
N VAL A 117 16.51 1.40 7.84
CA VAL A 117 16.39 2.50 6.88
C VAL A 117 16.46 1.97 5.44
N ILE A 118 17.35 1.02 5.16
CA ILE A 118 17.43 0.38 3.83
C ILE A 118 16.11 -0.31 3.49
N TYR A 119 15.57 -1.09 4.43
CA TYR A 119 14.27 -1.73 4.25
C TYR A 119 13.17 -0.72 3.94
N MET A 120 13.08 0.36 4.73
CA MET A 120 12.06 1.40 4.54
C MET A 120 12.14 2.05 3.16
N LEU A 121 13.35 2.34 2.67
CA LEU A 121 13.58 2.92 1.35
C LEU A 121 13.21 1.95 0.23
N LEU A 122 13.64 0.69 0.33
CA LEU A 122 13.30 -0.34 -0.67
C LEU A 122 11.79 -0.60 -0.69
N ASN A 123 11.14 -0.66 0.46
CA ASN A 123 9.70 -0.85 0.57
C ASN A 123 8.92 0.30 -0.08
N ILE A 124 9.37 1.55 0.05
CA ILE A 124 8.76 2.69 -0.67
C ILE A 124 8.86 2.48 -2.19
N ILE A 125 10.02 2.05 -2.70
CA ILE A 125 10.22 1.79 -4.13
C ILE A 125 9.28 0.67 -4.60
N VAL A 126 9.20 -0.42 -3.84
CA VAL A 126 8.33 -1.56 -4.14
C VAL A 126 6.86 -1.14 -4.18
N VAL A 127 6.38 -0.39 -3.19
CA VAL A 127 5.01 0.13 -3.16
C VAL A 127 4.72 1.05 -4.35
N CYS A 128 5.69 1.86 -4.79
CA CYS A 128 5.54 2.66 -6.01
C CYS A 128 5.42 1.79 -7.27
N ILE A 129 6.20 0.72 -7.38
CA ILE A 129 6.12 -0.24 -8.50
C ILE A 129 4.75 -0.94 -8.49
N GLU A 130 4.32 -1.45 -7.34
CA GLU A 130 3.03 -2.12 -7.18
C GLU A 130 1.85 -1.23 -7.57
N ASN A 131 1.83 0.02 -7.10
CA ASN A 131 0.79 0.98 -7.48
C ASN A 131 0.84 1.36 -8.96
N THR A 132 2.03 1.38 -9.56
CA THR A 132 2.18 1.59 -11.01
C THR A 132 1.57 0.44 -11.80
N ILE A 133 1.74 -0.80 -11.35
CA ILE A 133 1.15 -1.97 -12.00
C ILE A 133 -0.37 -1.94 -11.89
N ILE A 134 -0.92 -1.58 -10.73
CA ILE A 134 -2.37 -1.41 -10.54
C ILE A 134 -2.91 -0.29 -11.43
N TYR A 135 -2.17 0.81 -11.57
CA TYR A 135 -2.54 1.93 -12.44
C TYR A 135 -2.73 1.50 -13.90
N LEU A 136 -1.94 0.55 -14.41
CA LEU A 136 -2.06 0.05 -15.80
C LEU A 136 -3.43 -0.58 -16.11
N GLN A 137 -4.23 -0.91 -15.09
CA GLN A 137 -5.60 -1.38 -15.26
C GLN A 137 -6.56 -0.27 -15.76
N ILE A 138 -6.25 1.00 -15.53
CA ILE A 138 -7.13 2.12 -15.90
C ILE A 138 -7.26 2.20 -17.43
N GLY A 139 -8.49 2.27 -17.94
CA GLY A 139 -8.76 2.24 -19.38
C GLY A 139 -8.87 0.82 -19.96
N GLN A 140 -8.58 -0.22 -19.18
CA GLN A 140 -8.69 -1.62 -19.61
C GLN A 140 -9.85 -2.37 -18.95
N LYS A 141 -10.20 -3.55 -19.46
CA LYS A 141 -11.15 -4.43 -18.78
C LYS A 141 -10.56 -4.92 -17.46
N LYS A 142 -11.40 -5.08 -16.44
CA LYS A 142 -10.99 -5.58 -15.13
C LYS A 142 -10.32 -6.94 -15.28
N ASN A 143 -9.04 -7.01 -14.97
CA ASN A 143 -8.25 -8.24 -14.98
C ASN A 143 -7.67 -8.46 -13.58
N PHE A 144 -7.68 -9.71 -13.12
CA PHE A 144 -7.11 -10.12 -11.84
C PHE A 144 -5.58 -10.05 -11.84
N LEU A 145 -4.94 -10.13 -13.01
CA LEU A 145 -3.49 -10.07 -13.16
C LEU A 145 -2.89 -8.79 -12.53
N TYR A 146 -3.59 -7.66 -12.65
CA TYR A 146 -3.17 -6.37 -12.07
C TYR A 146 -3.20 -6.33 -10.54
N LEU A 147 -3.79 -7.33 -9.88
CA LEU A 147 -3.75 -7.53 -8.43
C LEU A 147 -2.78 -8.65 -8.05
N ALA A 148 -2.81 -9.77 -8.79
CA ALA A 148 -1.96 -10.93 -8.51
C ALA A 148 -0.46 -10.61 -8.61
N LEU A 149 -0.06 -9.81 -9.60
CA LEU A 149 1.33 -9.48 -9.85
C LEU A 149 1.92 -8.57 -8.73
N PRO A 150 1.26 -7.48 -8.30
CA PRO A 150 1.67 -6.73 -7.11
C PRO A 150 1.77 -7.59 -5.84
N ILE A 151 0.78 -8.45 -5.58
CA ILE A 151 0.82 -9.35 -4.42
C ILE A 151 2.05 -10.26 -4.49
N PHE A 152 2.35 -10.81 -5.67
CA PHE A 152 3.54 -11.64 -5.88
C PHE A 152 4.84 -10.85 -5.63
N ILE A 153 4.94 -9.60 -6.11
CA ILE A 153 6.10 -8.75 -5.86
C ILE A 153 6.27 -8.48 -4.35
N ASN A 154 5.19 -8.15 -3.63
CA ASN A 154 5.21 -7.93 -2.19
C ASN A 154 5.77 -9.17 -1.44
N PHE A 155 5.27 -10.36 -1.78
CA PHE A 155 5.78 -11.60 -1.19
C PHE A 155 7.25 -11.85 -1.51
N LEU A 156 7.66 -11.66 -2.77
CA LEU A 156 9.04 -11.86 -3.20
C LEU A 156 10.00 -10.90 -2.49
N PHE A 157 9.60 -9.63 -2.32
CA PHE A 157 10.35 -8.63 -1.58
C PHE A 157 10.58 -9.06 -0.12
N HIS A 158 9.53 -9.50 0.58
CA HIS A 158 9.64 -9.93 1.97
C HIS A 158 10.48 -11.21 2.14
N ILE A 159 10.38 -12.18 1.22
CA ILE A 159 11.18 -13.41 1.26
C ILE A 159 12.65 -13.09 0.99
N LEU A 160 12.96 -12.31 -0.04
CA LEU A 160 14.35 -11.96 -0.35
C LEU A 160 15.00 -11.20 0.82
N PHE A 161 14.30 -10.22 1.39
CA PHE A 161 14.89 -9.39 2.43
C PHE A 161 15.15 -10.17 3.74
N SER A 162 14.28 -11.13 4.08
CA SER A 162 14.47 -11.98 5.27
C SER A 162 15.50 -13.09 5.14
N GLN A 163 15.85 -13.48 3.92
CA GLN A 163 16.90 -14.46 3.68
C GLN A 163 18.28 -13.82 3.52
N LEU A 164 18.34 -12.52 3.21
CA LEU A 164 19.58 -11.78 2.99
C LEU A 164 20.19 -11.18 4.28
N PHE A 165 19.43 -11.09 5.37
CA PHE A 165 19.82 -10.49 6.66
C PHE A 165 19.28 -11.31 7.83
#